data_AF-A0AA96EHV2-F1
#
_entry.id   AF-A0AA96EHV2-F1
#
_cell.length_a   1.000
_cell.length_b   1.000
_cell.length_c   1.000
_cell.angle_alpha   90.00
_cell.angle_beta   90.00
_cell.angle_gamma   90.00
#
_symmetry.space_group_name_H-M   'P 1'
#
loop_
_entity.id
_entity.type
_entity.pdbx_description
1 polymer ?
#
loop_
_entity_poly.entity_id
_entity_poly.type
_entity_poly.pdbx_seq_one_letter_code
_entity_poly.pdbx_strand_id
1 'polypeptide(L)'
;MARDTYKALQVRQISDRLDRALNAGSFQGDVRTTAIFALELCAMLSAGFNATQREAFKAAKAYWYEGVAEKRSVSVAKFAEIIRSDQTEGRDPREVAVNRLIWSSFNTSEEFSGYAGEFLIYWAIEAGLSPDQVSTILSGLIPGF
;
A
#
# COMPACT_ATOMS: atom_id res chain seq x y z
N MET A 1 -23.96 5.13 -0.27
CA MET A 1 -24.15 6.47 0.35
C MET A 1 -23.63 6.50 1.79
N ALA A 2 -24.30 5.94 2.82
CA ALA A 2 -23.77 6.01 4.20
C ALA A 2 -22.44 5.26 4.42
N ARG A 3 -22.24 4.12 3.76
CA ARG A 3 -21.01 3.30 3.86
C ARG A 3 -19.78 4.00 3.26
N ASP A 4 -19.97 4.76 2.18
CA ASP A 4 -18.90 5.48 1.49
C ASP A 4 -18.47 6.72 2.29
N THR A 5 -19.43 7.41 2.91
CA THR A 5 -19.17 8.54 3.82
C THR A 5 -18.39 8.10 5.06
N TYR A 6 -18.71 6.93 5.63
CA TYR A 6 -18.02 6.40 6.80
C TYR A 6 -16.56 6.02 6.50
N LYS A 7 -16.33 5.31 5.39
CA LYS A 7 -14.96 4.99 4.93
C LYS A 7 -14.13 6.26 4.67
N ALA A 8 -14.72 7.24 3.98
CA ALA A 8 -14.04 8.51 3.70
C ALA A 8 -13.64 9.25 4.99
N LEU A 9 -14.49 9.21 6.02
CA LEU A 9 -14.18 9.78 7.33
C LEU A 9 -13.01 9.05 8.01
N GLN A 10 -13.00 7.71 7.95
CA GLN A 10 -11.92 6.90 8.53
C GLN A 10 -10.58 7.15 7.84
N VAL A 11 -10.56 7.13 6.51
CA VAL A 11 -9.35 7.44 5.72
C VAL A 11 -8.84 8.82 6.11
N ARG A 12 -9.70 9.83 6.13
CA ARG A 12 -9.33 11.20 6.49
C ARG A 12 -8.75 11.31 7.90
N GLN A 13 -9.34 10.63 8.89
CA GLN A 13 -8.84 10.67 10.27
C GLN A 13 -7.43 10.10 10.41
N ILE A 14 -7.14 8.98 9.73
CA ILE A 14 -5.81 8.37 9.72
C ILE A 14 -4.83 9.26 8.95
N SER A 15 -5.23 9.78 7.78
CA SER A 15 -4.40 10.68 6.97
C SER A 15 -4.05 11.98 7.70
N ASP A 16 -5.03 12.62 8.36
CA ASP A 16 -4.79 13.84 9.15
C ASP A 16 -3.78 13.59 10.30
N ARG A 17 -3.81 12.38 10.90
CA ARG A 17 -2.84 11.97 11.92
C ARG A 17 -1.47 11.70 11.32
N LEU A 18 -1.43 11.06 10.15
CA LEU A 18 -0.20 10.82 9.40
C LEU A 18 0.48 12.13 9.02
N ASP A 19 -0.26 13.09 8.47
CA ASP A 19 0.28 14.40 8.09
C ASP A 19 0.90 15.13 9.27
N ARG A 20 0.27 15.07 10.45
CA ARG A 20 0.86 15.65 11.68
C ARG A 20 2.17 14.97 12.06
N ALA A 21 2.24 13.65 11.98
CA ALA A 21 3.46 12.90 12.30
C ALA A 21 4.58 13.17 11.28
N LEU A 22 4.25 13.21 9.98
CA LEU A 22 5.20 13.53 8.92
C LEU A 22 5.76 14.96 9.04
N ASN A 23 4.92 15.94 9.40
CA ASN A 23 5.36 17.32 9.64
C ASN A 23 6.29 17.47 10.86
N ALA A 24 6.27 16.52 11.80
CA ALA A 24 7.16 16.51 12.95
C ALA A 24 8.50 15.79 12.68
N GLY A 25 8.58 15.00 11.60
CA GLY A 25 9.76 14.21 11.22
C GLY A 25 10.46 14.73 9.95
N SER A 26 11.54 14.05 9.56
CA SER A 26 12.22 14.28 8.28
C SER A 26 12.17 13.00 7.45
N PHE A 27 11.20 12.94 6.53
CA PHE A 27 11.00 11.83 5.59
C PHE A 27 11.43 12.17 4.16
N GLN A 28 12.11 13.31 3.98
CA GLN A 28 12.55 13.80 2.69
C GLN A 28 13.57 12.81 2.07
N GLY A 29 13.31 12.39 0.84
CA GLY A 29 14.11 11.38 0.14
C GLY A 29 13.83 9.92 0.53
N ASP A 30 12.93 9.65 1.48
CA ASP A 30 12.64 8.28 1.92
C ASP A 30 11.59 7.60 1.04
N VAL A 31 12.05 7.08 -0.09
CA VAL A 31 11.23 6.25 -0.99
C VAL A 31 10.95 4.85 -0.43
N ARG A 32 11.78 4.40 0.52
CA ARG A 32 11.70 3.05 1.10
C ARG A 32 10.47 2.93 1.98
N THR A 33 10.17 3.94 2.80
CA THR A 33 9.03 3.91 3.71
C THR A 33 7.69 3.73 2.98
N THR A 34 7.48 4.37 1.82
CA THR A 34 6.30 4.13 0.98
C THR A 34 6.14 2.65 0.60
N ALA A 35 7.23 2.04 0.14
CA ALA A 35 7.21 0.65 -0.31
C ALA A 35 7.07 -0.34 0.84
N ILE A 36 7.73 -0.08 1.97
CA ILE A 36 7.59 -0.90 3.19
C ILE A 36 6.18 -0.79 3.76
N PHE A 37 5.59 0.40 3.80
CA PHE A 37 4.21 0.55 4.25
C PHE A 37 3.24 -0.27 3.39
N ALA A 38 3.36 -0.20 2.06
CA ALA A 38 2.58 -1.03 1.16
C ALA A 38 2.83 -2.55 1.37
N LEU A 39 4.06 -2.97 1.66
CA LEU A 39 4.41 -4.37 1.97
C LEU A 39 3.75 -4.86 3.26
N GLU A 40 3.78 -4.08 4.33
CA GLU A 40 3.17 -4.45 5.61
C GLU A 40 1.63 -4.56 5.48
N LEU A 41 1.01 -3.66 4.72
CA LEU A 41 -0.42 -3.77 4.37
C LEU A 41 -0.70 -5.06 3.58
N CYS A 42 0.14 -5.37 2.59
CA CYS A 42 0.03 -6.63 1.83
C CYS A 42 0.21 -7.86 2.71
N ALA A 43 1.10 -7.82 3.70
CA ALA A 43 1.35 -8.93 4.61
C ALA A 43 0.08 -9.32 5.38
N MET A 44 -0.69 -8.32 5.86
CA MET A 44 -1.98 -8.52 6.53
C MET A 44 -3.04 -9.17 5.65
N LEU A 45 -2.96 -8.96 4.33
CA LEU A 45 -3.91 -9.47 3.33
C LEU A 45 -3.46 -10.81 2.70
N SER A 46 -2.22 -11.23 2.94
CA SER A 46 -1.52 -12.26 2.17
C SER A 46 -2.18 -13.64 2.18
N ALA A 47 -2.96 -13.95 3.22
CA ALA A 47 -3.73 -15.19 3.31
C ALA A 47 -4.75 -15.33 2.16
N GLY A 48 -5.28 -14.21 1.65
CA GLY A 48 -6.25 -14.18 0.56
C GLY A 48 -5.65 -14.09 -0.84
N PHE A 49 -4.33 -14.01 -0.98
CA PHE A 49 -3.71 -13.78 -2.28
C PHE A 49 -3.89 -14.96 -3.24
N ASN A 50 -4.06 -14.67 -4.53
CA ASN A 50 -3.93 -15.67 -5.59
C ASN A 50 -2.45 -15.97 -5.89
N ALA A 51 -2.17 -16.89 -6.81
CA ALA A 51 -0.79 -17.29 -7.14
C ALA A 51 0.05 -16.09 -7.64
N THR A 52 -0.48 -15.29 -8.56
CA THR A 52 0.18 -14.12 -9.12
C THR A 52 0.50 -13.08 -8.05
N GLN A 53 -0.46 -12.77 -7.17
CA GLN A 53 -0.29 -11.82 -6.07
C GLN A 53 0.77 -12.31 -5.07
N ARG A 54 0.77 -13.61 -4.73
CA ARG A 54 1.80 -14.20 -3.86
C ARG A 54 3.20 -14.11 -4.45
N GLU A 55 3.35 -14.37 -5.74
CA GLU A 55 4.66 -14.27 -6.42
C GLU A 55 5.18 -12.84 -6.42
N ALA A 56 4.34 -11.87 -6.75
CA ALA A 56 4.72 -10.46 -6.75
C ALA A 56 5.04 -9.96 -5.33
N PHE A 57 4.22 -10.30 -4.33
CA PHE A 57 4.49 -9.96 -2.93
C PHE A 57 5.85 -10.52 -2.46
N LYS A 58 6.17 -11.78 -2.81
CA LYS A 58 7.49 -12.37 -2.53
C LYS A 58 8.62 -11.62 -3.24
N ALA A 59 8.44 -11.23 -4.50
CA ALA A 59 9.45 -10.49 -5.25
C ALA A 59 9.70 -9.10 -4.65
N ALA A 60 8.65 -8.38 -4.25
CA ALA A 60 8.77 -7.09 -3.57
C ALA A 60 9.48 -7.23 -2.21
N LYS A 61 9.10 -8.25 -1.43
CA LYS A 61 9.75 -8.55 -0.14
C LYS A 61 11.24 -8.86 -0.31
N ALA A 62 11.60 -9.73 -1.26
CA ALA A 62 12.98 -10.09 -1.53
C ALA A 62 13.81 -8.87 -1.98
N TYR A 63 13.24 -7.97 -2.77
CA TYR A 63 13.94 -6.74 -3.18
C TYR A 63 14.24 -5.82 -1.99
N TRP A 64 13.24 -5.52 -1.16
CA TRP A 64 13.39 -4.53 -0.08
C TRP A 64 14.13 -5.05 1.15
N TYR A 65 13.95 -6.32 1.49
CA TYR A 65 14.52 -6.91 2.70
C TYR A 65 15.80 -7.72 2.44
N GLU A 66 15.96 -8.29 1.25
CA GLU A 66 17.09 -9.18 0.93
C GLU A 66 18.01 -8.60 -0.16
N GLY A 67 17.62 -7.50 -0.80
CA GLY A 67 18.39 -6.88 -1.89
C GLY A 67 18.34 -7.66 -3.21
N VAL A 68 17.42 -8.63 -3.35
CA VAL A 68 17.33 -9.51 -4.52
C VAL A 68 16.38 -8.94 -5.58
N ALA A 69 16.89 -8.62 -6.77
CA ALA A 69 16.13 -7.92 -7.81
C ALA A 69 15.58 -8.83 -8.94
N GLU A 70 15.93 -10.12 -8.98
CA GLU A 70 15.73 -11.02 -10.14
C GLU A 70 14.29 -11.05 -10.68
N LYS A 71 13.29 -10.98 -9.80
CA LYS A 71 11.87 -11.04 -10.19
C LYS A 71 11.16 -9.70 -10.13
N ARG A 72 11.85 -8.62 -9.75
CA ARG A 72 11.25 -7.30 -9.57
C ARG A 72 10.73 -6.74 -10.88
N SER A 73 11.59 -6.63 -11.90
CA SER A 73 11.22 -6.02 -13.20
C SER A 73 10.05 -6.75 -13.87
N VAL A 74 10.03 -8.08 -13.83
CA VAL A 74 8.95 -8.90 -14.36
C VAL A 74 7.65 -8.68 -13.60
N SER A 75 7.69 -8.65 -12.26
CA SER A 75 6.52 -8.36 -11.43
C SER A 75 6.01 -6.94 -11.65
N VAL A 76 6.94 -6.00 -11.87
CA VAL A 76 6.65 -4.61 -12.19
C VAL A 76 5.90 -4.52 -13.54
N ALA A 77 6.41 -5.15 -14.60
CA ALA A 77 5.70 -5.15 -15.89
C ALA A 77 4.30 -5.78 -15.78
N LYS A 78 4.19 -6.92 -15.11
CA LYS A 78 2.94 -7.68 -14.95
C LYS A 78 1.87 -6.89 -14.20
N PHE A 79 2.22 -6.25 -13.08
CA PHE A 79 1.24 -5.48 -12.32
C PHE A 79 0.89 -4.16 -12.99
N ALA A 80 1.77 -3.53 -13.79
CA ALA A 80 1.39 -2.39 -14.60
C ALA A 80 0.27 -2.73 -15.61
N GLU A 81 0.30 -3.94 -16.20
CA GLU A 81 -0.75 -4.44 -17.09
C GLU A 81 -2.05 -4.74 -16.36
N ILE A 82 -1.98 -5.46 -15.23
CA ILE A 82 -3.14 -5.77 -14.38
C ILE A 82 -3.85 -4.48 -13.98
N ILE A 83 -3.09 -3.49 -13.51
CA ILE A 83 -3.60 -2.21 -13.04
C ILE A 83 -4.29 -1.40 -14.15
N ARG A 84 -3.83 -1.54 -15.39
CA ARG A 84 -4.48 -0.92 -16.56
C ARG A 84 -5.82 -1.60 -16.88
N SER A 85 -5.86 -2.94 -16.84
CA SER A 85 -7.07 -3.73 -17.07
C SER A 85 -8.13 -3.53 -15.97
N ASP A 86 -7.68 -3.37 -14.71
CA ASP A 86 -8.54 -3.08 -13.55
C ASP A 86 -9.33 -1.76 -13.70
N GLN A 87 -8.92 -0.83 -14.59
CA GLN A 87 -9.65 0.42 -14.85
C GLN A 87 -10.78 0.29 -15.86
N THR A 88 -10.77 -0.76 -16.69
CA THR A 88 -11.70 -0.92 -17.82
C THR A 88 -12.71 -2.04 -17.59
N GLU A 89 -12.41 -2.96 -16.70
CA GLU A 89 -13.22 -4.15 -16.44
C GLU A 89 -13.94 -4.01 -15.09
N GLY A 90 -15.20 -4.44 -15.01
CA GLY A 90 -16.01 -4.44 -13.78
C GLY A 90 -15.56 -5.49 -12.77
N ARG A 91 -14.27 -5.47 -12.40
CA ARG A 91 -13.63 -6.39 -11.47
C ARG A 91 -14.04 -6.14 -10.04
N ASP A 92 -13.83 -7.14 -9.18
CA ASP A 92 -14.07 -7.01 -7.74
C ASP A 92 -13.24 -5.84 -7.18
N PRO A 93 -13.88 -4.80 -6.62
CA PRO A 93 -13.18 -3.65 -6.04
C PRO A 93 -12.12 -4.04 -5.01
N ARG A 94 -12.35 -5.13 -4.27
CA ARG A 94 -11.39 -5.62 -3.28
C ARG A 94 -10.12 -6.15 -3.94
N GLU A 95 -10.26 -6.89 -5.05
CA GLU A 95 -9.11 -7.40 -5.80
C GLU A 95 -8.31 -6.26 -6.43
N VAL A 96 -8.98 -5.27 -6.99
CA VAL A 96 -8.34 -4.04 -7.52
C VAL A 96 -7.53 -3.35 -6.43
N ALA A 97 -8.09 -3.22 -5.23
CA ALA A 97 -7.41 -2.62 -4.09
C ALA A 97 -6.14 -3.38 -3.68
N VAL A 98 -6.21 -4.72 -3.61
CA VAL A 98 -5.05 -5.58 -3.35
C VAL A 98 -3.99 -5.39 -4.43
N ASN A 99 -4.38 -5.36 -5.70
CA ASN A 99 -3.44 -5.19 -6.81
C ASN A 99 -2.72 -3.83 -6.73
N ARG A 100 -3.43 -2.76 -6.36
CA ARG A 100 -2.86 -1.42 -6.17
C ARG A 100 -1.83 -1.39 -5.05
N LEU A 101 -2.10 -2.05 -3.92
CA LEU A 101 -1.13 -2.16 -2.82
C LEU A 101 0.12 -2.95 -3.22
N ILE A 102 -0.06 -4.10 -3.89
CA ILE A 102 1.08 -4.88 -4.39
C ILE A 102 1.90 -4.05 -5.39
N TRP A 103 1.23 -3.28 -6.25
CA TRP A 103 1.92 -2.38 -7.17
C TRP A 103 2.77 -1.34 -6.43
N SER A 104 2.19 -0.67 -5.44
CA SER A 104 2.88 0.33 -4.64
C SER A 104 4.06 -0.25 -3.83
N SER A 105 4.05 -1.54 -3.50
CA SER A 105 5.17 -2.21 -2.84
C SER A 105 6.46 -2.24 -3.68
N PHE A 106 6.37 -1.99 -4.99
CA PHE A 106 7.52 -1.86 -5.87
C PHE A 106 8.02 -0.42 -6.06
N ASN A 107 7.40 0.57 -5.42
CA ASN A 107 7.75 1.99 -5.57
C ASN A 107 9.23 2.26 -5.27
N THR A 108 9.98 2.82 -6.21
CA THR A 108 11.38 3.21 -6.02
C THR A 108 11.66 4.68 -6.31
N SER A 109 10.64 5.48 -6.56
CA SER A 109 10.78 6.85 -7.04
C SER A 109 10.01 7.87 -6.23
N GLU A 110 8.85 7.49 -5.67
CA GLU A 110 8.03 8.42 -4.90
C GLU A 110 8.43 8.42 -3.43
N GLU A 111 8.74 9.60 -2.89
CA GLU A 111 9.05 9.77 -1.47
C GLU A 111 7.81 9.54 -0.60
N PHE A 112 8.01 9.14 0.65
CA PHE A 112 6.89 9.02 1.57
C PHE A 112 6.35 10.39 1.95
N SER A 113 5.13 10.67 1.49
CA SER A 113 4.40 11.91 1.70
C SER A 113 3.00 11.63 2.25
N GLY A 114 2.34 12.66 2.77
CA GLY A 114 0.94 12.59 3.19
C GLY A 114 0.03 12.04 2.08
N TYR A 115 0.26 12.48 0.84
CA TYR A 115 -0.49 12.00 -0.33
C TYR A 115 -0.25 10.51 -0.61
N ALA A 116 1.00 10.06 -0.61
CA ALA A 116 1.31 8.64 -0.80
C ALA A 116 0.74 7.77 0.32
N GLY A 117 0.79 8.28 1.56
CA GLY A 117 0.18 7.66 2.73
C GLY A 117 -1.34 7.54 2.61
N GLU A 118 -2.04 8.63 2.31
CA GLU A 118 -3.49 8.65 2.10
C GLU A 118 -3.92 7.66 1.00
N PHE A 119 -3.18 7.63 -0.12
CA PHE A 119 -3.43 6.69 -1.20
C PHE A 119 -3.36 5.23 -0.71
N LEU A 120 -2.32 4.88 0.06
CA LEU A 120 -2.15 3.53 0.61
C LEU A 120 -3.21 3.19 1.66
N ILE A 121 -3.57 4.14 2.52
CA ILE A 121 -4.64 3.98 3.51
C ILE A 121 -5.97 3.71 2.81
N TYR A 122 -6.31 4.49 1.78
CA TYR A 122 -7.54 4.29 1.00
C TYR A 122 -7.64 2.87 0.45
N TRP A 123 -6.60 2.39 -0.24
CA TRP A 123 -6.61 1.05 -0.81
C TRP A 123 -6.55 -0.07 0.24
N ALA A 124 -5.92 0.16 1.40
CA ALA A 124 -5.96 -0.76 2.52
C ALA A 124 -7.39 -1.00 3.03
N ILE A 125 -8.15 0.08 3.22
CA ILE A 125 -9.55 0.02 3.65
C ILE A 125 -10.43 -0.63 2.58
N GLU A 126 -10.23 -0.32 1.28
CA GLU A 126 -10.94 -0.99 0.18
C GLU A 126 -10.62 -2.48 0.06
N ALA A 127 -9.38 -2.88 0.37
CA ALA A 127 -8.97 -4.29 0.42
C ALA A 127 -9.56 -5.06 1.63
N GLY A 128 -10.15 -4.33 2.59
CA GLY A 128 -10.86 -4.88 3.74
C GLY A 128 -10.07 -4.86 5.06
N LEU A 129 -8.96 -4.11 5.14
CA LEU A 129 -8.30 -3.87 6.43
C LEU A 129 -9.13 -2.90 7.29
N SER A 130 -9.06 -3.07 8.60
CA SER A 130 -9.67 -2.14 9.55
C SER A 130 -8.77 -0.90 9.77
N PRO A 131 -9.35 0.25 10.13
CA PRO A 131 -8.59 1.43 10.54
C PRO A 131 -7.53 1.16 11.62
N ASP A 132 -7.85 0.27 12.57
CA ASP A 132 -6.95 -0.09 13.66
C ASP A 132 -5.73 -0.89 13.17
N GLN A 133 -5.94 -1.80 12.20
CA GLN A 133 -4.84 -2.54 11.58
C GLN A 133 -3.89 -1.60 10.83
N VAL A 134 -4.46 -0.66 10.04
CA VAL A 134 -3.67 0.35 9.33
C VAL A 134 -2.91 1.25 10.31
N SER A 135 -3.58 1.70 11.38
CA SER A 135 -2.97 2.55 12.40
C SER A 135 -1.85 1.83 13.17
N THR A 136 -1.99 0.53 13.41
CA THR A 136 -0.96 -0.29 14.08
C THR A 136 0.31 -0.36 13.23
N ILE A 137 0.15 -0.59 11.91
CA ILE A 137 1.30 -0.61 10.99
C ILE A 137 1.98 0.76 10.95
N LEU A 138 1.21 1.84 10.80
CA LEU A 138 1.76 3.20 10.78
C LEU A 138 2.50 3.54 12.08
N SER A 139 1.99 3.13 13.24
CA SER A 139 2.65 3.35 14.54
C SER A 139 4.00 2.63 14.63
N GLY A 140 4.16 1.50 13.92
CA GLY A 140 5.42 0.76 13.86
C GLY A 140 6.43 1.34 12.86
N LEU A 141 5.98 2.09 11.86
CA LEU A 141 6.81 2.63 10.79
C LEU A 141 7.18 4.11 10.98
N ILE A 142 6.26 4.91 11.54
CA ILE A 142 6.35 6.37 11.59
C ILE A 142 6.45 6.82 13.05
N PRO A 143 7.61 7.31 13.50
CA PRO A 143 7.76 7.87 14.83
C PRO A 143 6.77 9.02 15.07
N GLY A 144 6.05 8.96 16.19
CA GLY A 144 5.08 9.99 16.57
C GLY A 144 3.73 9.91 15.85
N PHE A 145 3.48 8.85 15.07
CA PHE A 145 2.13 8.51 14.63
C PHE A 145 1.32 8.00 15.81
#